data_AF-A0A2N6NEY5-F1
#
_entry.id   AF-A0A2N6NEY5-F1
#
_cell.length_a   1.000
_cell.length_b   1.000
_cell.length_c   1.000
_cell.angle_alpha   90.00
_cell.angle_beta   90.00
_cell.angle_gamma   90.00
#
_symmetry.space_group_name_H-M   'P 1'
#
loop_
_entity.id
_entity.type
_entity.pdbx_description
1 polymer ?
#
loop_
_entity_poly.entity_id
_entity_poly.type
_entity_poly.pdbx_seq_one_letter_code
_entity_poly.pdbx_strand_id
1 'polypeptide(L)'
;MDAAFYPCSRILRKQGVMEILGASISEDHAASLGRCTFTRALAEQLRIRAGRAKPLSVAELHAILLSAYPKLVQDRHSEAEGMLSFPTPFHMMVSGNSRLPSVFLSPMHQHSAHRSSFSFDSMPQISLNVRLTDENVDIDSWNEWLRLIPETARDVRVDGPFRTPFR
;
A
#
# COMPACT_ATOMS: atom_id res chain seq x y z
N MET A 1 16.96 10.83 -11.60
CA MET A 1 17.47 9.45 -11.40
C MET A 1 16.43 8.46 -11.94
N ASP A 2 16.68 7.81 -13.07
CA ASP A 2 15.74 6.83 -13.66
C ASP A 2 15.72 5.55 -12.82
N ALA A 3 14.65 5.33 -12.07
CA ALA A 3 14.46 4.08 -11.34
C ALA A 3 14.10 2.96 -12.33
N ALA A 4 15.11 2.39 -12.98
CA ALA A 4 14.97 1.15 -13.73
C ALA A 4 14.55 0.04 -12.74
N PHE A 5 13.29 -0.39 -12.82
CA PHE A 5 12.85 -1.60 -12.15
C PHE A 5 13.54 -2.77 -12.82
N TYR A 6 14.57 -3.33 -12.18
CA TYR A 6 15.19 -4.58 -12.60
C TYR A 6 14.35 -5.73 -12.01
N PRO A 7 13.46 -6.38 -12.79
CA PRO A 7 12.80 -7.58 -12.32
C PRO A 7 13.89 -8.59 -11.98
N CYS A 8 13.97 -8.97 -10.71
CA CYS A 8 14.94 -9.96 -10.29
C CYS A 8 14.63 -11.25 -11.06
N SER A 9 15.54 -11.70 -11.92
CA SER A 9 15.38 -12.86 -12.82
C SER A 9 15.15 -14.18 -12.09
N ARG A 10 15.11 -14.14 -10.75
CA ARG A 10 14.90 -15.25 -9.83
C ARG A 10 13.54 -15.25 -9.12
N ILE A 11 12.64 -14.29 -9.38
CA ILE A 11 11.28 -14.36 -8.82
C ILE A 11 10.46 -15.36 -9.67
N LEU A 12 10.81 -16.64 -9.57
CA LEU A 12 10.02 -17.75 -10.10
C LEU A 12 9.28 -18.38 -8.93
N ARG A 13 8.00 -18.04 -8.81
CA ARG A 13 7.15 -18.64 -7.77
C ARG A 13 6.84 -20.08 -8.18
N LYS A 14 7.33 -21.07 -7.43
CA LYS A 14 7.06 -22.49 -7.71
C LYS A 14 5.60 -22.89 -7.51
N GLN A 15 4.90 -22.24 -6.58
CA GLN A 15 3.48 -22.49 -6.26
C GLN A 15 2.76 -21.20 -5.82
N GLY A 16 1.50 -21.04 -6.26
CA GLY A 16 0.64 -19.90 -5.94
C GLY A 16 0.85 -18.68 -6.86
N VAL A 17 0.15 -17.58 -6.56
CA VAL A 17 0.19 -16.31 -7.29
C VAL A 17 0.69 -15.21 -6.36
N MET A 18 1.68 -14.43 -6.81
CA MET A 18 2.08 -13.17 -6.18
C MET A 18 1.67 -12.02 -7.09
N GLU A 19 1.12 -10.95 -6.52
CA GLU A 19 0.87 -9.72 -7.27
C GLU A 19 1.51 -8.53 -6.57
N ILE A 20 2.12 -7.67 -7.38
CA ILE A 20 2.71 -6.40 -6.97
C ILE A 20 1.86 -5.31 -7.60
N LEU A 21 1.35 -4.41 -6.76
CA LEU A 21 0.67 -3.19 -7.19
C LEU A 21 1.40 -2.01 -6.57
N GLY A 22 1.78 -1.03 -7.39
CA GLY A 22 2.55 0.11 -6.94
C GLY A 22 2.43 1.30 -7.87
N ALA A 23 3.14 2.37 -7.57
CA ALA A 23 3.36 3.47 -8.50
C ALA A 23 4.77 4.00 -8.30
N SER A 24 5.36 4.45 -9.40
CA SER A 24 6.59 5.23 -9.37
C SER A 24 6.29 6.60 -9.98
N ILE A 25 7.11 7.56 -9.61
CA ILE A 25 7.00 8.93 -10.09
C ILE A 25 8.39 9.34 -10.57
N SER A 26 8.48 9.86 -11.80
CA SER A 26 9.73 10.48 -12.24
C SER A 26 9.87 11.85 -11.58
N GLU A 27 11.10 12.37 -11.54
CA GLU A 27 11.39 13.70 -10.99
C GLU A 27 10.53 14.79 -11.65
N ASP A 28 10.30 14.69 -12.97
CA ASP A 28 9.46 15.62 -13.74
C ASP A 28 8.00 15.66 -13.28
N HIS A 29 7.49 14.53 -12.77
CA HIS A 29 6.11 14.44 -12.28
C HIS A 29 6.02 14.62 -10.75
N ALA A 30 7.14 14.67 -10.02
CA ALA A 30 7.12 14.80 -8.57
C ALA A 30 6.49 16.11 -8.09
N ALA A 31 6.64 17.18 -8.87
CA ALA A 31 5.95 18.44 -8.63
C ALA A 31 4.44 18.37 -8.96
N SER A 32 4.03 17.46 -9.85
CA SER A 32 2.64 17.33 -10.29
C SER A 32 1.77 16.45 -9.40
N LEU A 33 2.35 15.43 -8.77
CA LEU A 33 1.66 14.65 -7.73
C LEU A 33 2.21 14.90 -6.34
N GLY A 34 1.36 15.44 -5.49
CA GLY A 34 1.62 15.52 -4.06
C GLY A 34 1.78 14.16 -3.37
N ARG A 35 2.23 14.22 -2.11
CA ARG A 35 2.58 13.05 -1.30
C ARG A 35 1.45 12.01 -1.21
N CYS A 36 1.84 10.74 -1.25
CA CYS A 36 0.96 9.58 -1.06
C CYS A 36 -0.24 9.51 -2.02
N THR A 37 -0.17 10.14 -3.21
CA THR A 37 -1.32 10.18 -4.13
C THR A 37 -1.76 8.78 -4.56
N PHE A 38 -0.81 7.88 -4.85
CA PHE A 38 -1.09 6.47 -5.11
C PHE A 38 -1.85 5.81 -3.95
N THR A 39 -1.30 5.88 -2.74
CA THR A 39 -1.86 5.24 -1.55
C THR A 39 -3.25 5.77 -1.24
N ARG A 40 -3.50 7.07 -1.40
CA ARG A 40 -4.83 7.67 -1.21
C ARG A 40 -5.82 7.17 -2.24
N ALA A 41 -5.45 7.16 -3.53
CA ALA A 41 -6.31 6.65 -4.58
C ALA A 41 -6.64 5.16 -4.38
N LEU A 42 -5.63 4.37 -4.01
CA LEU A 42 -5.78 2.95 -3.66
C LEU A 42 -6.75 2.75 -2.49
N ALA A 43 -6.53 3.45 -1.37
CA ALA A 43 -7.37 3.36 -0.18
C ALA A 43 -8.82 3.77 -0.48
N GLU A 44 -9.02 4.82 -1.27
CA GLU A 44 -10.35 5.27 -1.65
C GLU A 44 -11.09 4.23 -2.50
N GLN A 45 -10.42 3.61 -3.48
CA GLN A 45 -11.02 2.53 -4.26
C GLN A 45 -11.37 1.33 -3.39
N LEU A 46 -10.49 0.92 -2.47
CA LEU A 46 -10.77 -0.17 -1.54
C LEU A 46 -11.95 0.16 -0.63
N ARG A 47 -12.07 1.40 -0.14
CA ARG A 47 -13.19 1.88 0.68
C ARG A 47 -14.51 1.84 -0.09
N ILE A 48 -14.54 2.34 -1.32
CA ILE A 48 -15.72 2.30 -2.20
C ILE A 48 -16.17 0.85 -2.41
N ARG A 49 -15.22 -0.07 -2.64
CA ARG A 49 -15.52 -1.49 -2.85
C ARG A 49 -15.98 -2.20 -1.58
N ALA A 50 -15.41 -1.85 -0.43
CA ALA A 50 -15.86 -2.34 0.87
C ALA A 50 -17.35 -2.04 1.10
N GLY A 51 -17.80 -0.82 0.79
CA GLY A 51 -19.21 -0.43 0.91
C GLY A 51 -20.17 -1.15 -0.05
N ARG A 52 -19.67 -1.71 -1.16
CA ARG A 52 -20.49 -2.44 -2.15
C ARG A 52 -20.56 -3.95 -1.88
N ALA A 53 -19.84 -4.47 -0.88
CA ALA A 53 -19.76 -5.90 -0.55
C ALA A 53 -19.38 -6.83 -1.72
N LYS A 54 -18.77 -6.30 -2.79
CA LYS A 54 -18.42 -7.06 -3.99
C LYS A 54 -16.89 -7.26 -4.06
N PRO A 55 -16.41 -8.50 -4.25
CA PRO A 55 -14.99 -8.76 -4.49
C PRO A 55 -14.46 -8.02 -5.71
N LEU A 56 -13.16 -7.73 -5.69
CA LEU A 56 -12.42 -7.09 -6.77
C LEU A 56 -11.06 -7.75 -6.91
N SER A 57 -10.69 -8.17 -8.12
CA SER A 57 -9.32 -8.65 -8.36
C SER A 57 -8.30 -7.51 -8.32
N VAL A 58 -7.06 -7.81 -7.98
CA VAL A 58 -5.97 -6.83 -7.98
C VAL A 58 -5.74 -6.27 -9.40
N ALA A 59 -5.90 -7.08 -10.46
CA ALA A 59 -5.86 -6.61 -11.84
C ALA A 59 -6.97 -5.61 -12.17
N GLU A 60 -8.21 -5.86 -11.73
CA GLU A 60 -9.30 -4.90 -11.91
C GLU A 60 -9.07 -3.62 -11.09
N LEU A 61 -8.52 -3.73 -9.87
CA LEU A 61 -8.12 -2.58 -9.06
C LEU A 61 -7.06 -1.73 -9.76
N HIS A 62 -6.06 -2.37 -10.37
CA HIS A 62 -5.08 -1.69 -11.22
C HIS A 62 -5.73 -0.95 -12.38
N ALA A 63 -6.64 -1.59 -13.13
CA ALA A 63 -7.32 -0.97 -14.25
C ALA A 63 -8.10 0.30 -13.84
N ILE A 64 -8.77 0.25 -12.69
CA ILE A 64 -9.49 1.41 -12.13
C ILE A 64 -8.51 2.53 -11.81
N LEU A 65 -7.42 2.23 -11.09
CA LEU A 65 -6.42 3.23 -10.73
C LEU A 65 -5.77 3.84 -11.97
N LEU A 66 -5.42 3.01 -12.95
CA LEU A 66 -4.84 3.44 -14.22
C LEU A 66 -5.77 4.41 -14.96
N SER A 67 -7.08 4.13 -14.98
CA SER A 67 -8.07 5.00 -15.63
C SER A 67 -8.31 6.32 -14.89
N ALA A 68 -8.14 6.34 -13.57
CA ALA A 68 -8.39 7.51 -12.74
C ALA A 68 -7.19 8.48 -12.67
N TYR A 69 -5.98 7.96 -12.85
CA TYR A 69 -4.73 8.68 -12.61
C TYR A 69 -4.55 9.96 -13.45
N PRO A 70 -4.88 10.01 -14.76
CA PRO A 70 -4.77 11.24 -15.54
C PRO A 70 -5.59 12.40 -14.95
N LYS A 71 -6.82 12.11 -14.48
CA LYS A 71 -7.68 13.12 -13.83
C LYS A 71 -7.10 13.59 -12.50
N LEU A 72 -6.57 12.68 -11.69
CA LEU A 72 -5.92 13.02 -10.41
C LEU A 72 -4.71 13.97 -10.58
N VAL A 73 -4.02 13.86 -11.71
CA VAL A 73 -2.90 14.75 -12.06
C VAL A 73 -3.43 16.10 -12.57
N GLN A 74 -4.41 16.09 -13.47
CA GLN A 74 -5.01 17.30 -14.04
C GLN A 74 -5.70 18.17 -12.99
N ASP A 75 -6.50 17.58 -12.08
CA ASP A 75 -7.23 18.31 -11.04
C ASP A 75 -6.31 19.09 -10.08
N ARG A 76 -5.02 18.73 -10.01
CA ARG A 76 -4.02 19.45 -9.20
C ARG A 76 -3.22 20.49 -9.98
N HIS A 77 -3.24 20.43 -11.30
CA HIS A 77 -2.46 21.30 -12.19
C HIS A 77 -3.35 21.78 -13.34
N SER A 78 -4.34 22.61 -13.00
CA SER A 78 -5.27 23.20 -13.97
C SER A 78 -4.62 24.17 -14.97
N GLU A 79 -3.39 24.62 -14.69
CA GLU A 79 -2.67 25.66 -15.46
C GLU A 79 -1.51 25.11 -16.32
N ALA A 80 -1.20 23.82 -16.23
CA ALA A 80 -0.07 23.23 -16.95
C ALA A 80 -0.50 22.75 -18.34
N GLU A 81 -0.44 23.65 -19.33
CA GLU A 81 -0.63 23.27 -20.73
C GLU A 81 0.40 22.21 -21.17
N GLY A 82 -0.08 21.09 -21.72
CA GLY A 82 0.75 20.21 -22.55
C GLY A 82 1.38 18.98 -21.89
N MET A 83 0.89 18.49 -20.75
CA MET A 83 1.40 17.22 -20.20
C MET A 83 0.98 16.02 -21.06
N LEU A 84 1.89 15.55 -21.93
CA LEU A 84 1.68 14.40 -22.84
C LEU A 84 1.96 13.04 -22.18
N SER A 85 2.49 13.04 -20.96
CA SER A 85 2.84 11.84 -20.18
C SER A 85 2.25 11.94 -18.78
N PHE A 86 1.74 10.82 -18.26
CA PHE A 86 1.23 10.73 -16.90
C PHE A 86 1.91 9.56 -16.20
N PRO A 87 2.33 9.69 -14.93
CA PRO A 87 2.82 8.56 -14.19
C PRO A 87 1.68 7.57 -13.99
N THR A 88 1.92 6.33 -14.38
CA THR A 88 0.91 5.28 -14.31
C THR A 88 1.20 4.34 -13.15
N PRO A 89 0.16 3.84 -12.47
CA PRO A 89 0.33 2.76 -11.51
C PRO A 89 0.85 1.51 -12.23
N PHE A 90 1.73 0.79 -11.55
CA PHE A 90 2.38 -0.43 -12.00
C PHE A 90 1.67 -1.65 -11.39
N HIS A 91 1.50 -2.69 -12.22
CA HIS A 91 1.01 -3.99 -11.79
C HIS A 91 1.84 -5.11 -12.39
N MET A 92 2.20 -6.09 -11.57
CA MET A 92 2.92 -7.30 -11.99
C MET A 92 2.36 -8.50 -11.26
N MET A 93 2.05 -9.56 -12.01
CA MET A 93 1.71 -10.86 -11.48
C MET A 93 2.84 -11.86 -11.72
N VAL A 94 3.27 -12.53 -10.66
CA VAL A 94 4.28 -13.58 -10.70
C VAL A 94 3.65 -14.91 -10.27
N SER A 95 3.64 -15.86 -11.20
CA SER A 95 3.01 -17.18 -11.02
C SER A 95 3.81 -18.26 -11.74
N GLY A 96 3.84 -19.47 -11.15
CA GLY A 96 4.35 -20.68 -11.82
C GLY A 96 3.38 -21.24 -12.87
N ASN A 97 2.16 -20.71 -12.94
CA ASN A 97 1.13 -21.07 -13.91
C ASN A 97 0.39 -19.80 -14.37
N SER A 98 0.58 -19.42 -15.64
CA SER A 98 0.00 -18.21 -16.24
C SER A 98 -1.53 -18.24 -16.38
N ARG A 99 -2.18 -19.40 -16.17
CA ARG A 99 -3.64 -19.54 -16.20
C ARG A 99 -4.29 -19.25 -14.84
N LEU A 100 -3.52 -19.02 -13.78
CA LEU A 100 -4.10 -18.71 -12.49
C LEU A 100 -4.74 -17.31 -12.51
N PRO A 101 -5.94 -17.15 -11.92
CA PRO A 101 -6.62 -15.87 -11.89
C PRO A 101 -5.89 -14.88 -10.98
N SER A 102 -6.17 -13.60 -11.19
CA SER A 102 -5.69 -12.56 -10.30
C SER A 102 -6.26 -12.74 -8.88
N VAL A 103 -5.49 -12.34 -7.87
CA VAL A 103 -5.87 -12.38 -6.45
C VAL A 103 -7.11 -11.51 -6.24
N PHE A 104 -8.16 -12.10 -5.66
CA PHE A 104 -9.37 -11.39 -5.29
C PHE A 104 -9.24 -10.75 -3.91
N LEU A 105 -9.54 -9.46 -3.84
CA LEU A 105 -9.74 -8.71 -2.61
C LEU A 105 -11.23 -8.70 -2.32
N SER A 106 -11.61 -9.15 -1.12
CA SER A 106 -13.00 -9.15 -0.67
C SER A 106 -13.11 -8.35 0.62
N PRO A 107 -14.20 -7.61 0.84
CA PRO A 107 -14.46 -6.97 2.12
C PRO A 107 -14.47 -8.03 3.24
N MET A 108 -13.75 -7.76 4.32
CA MET A 108 -13.75 -8.65 5.48
C MET A 108 -15.13 -8.67 6.10
N HIS A 109 -15.81 -9.82 6.05
CA HIS A 109 -17.09 -10.00 6.71
C HIS A 109 -16.87 -9.98 8.22
N GLN A 110 -17.66 -9.17 8.95
CA GLN A 110 -17.52 -9.00 10.40
C GLN A 110 -17.65 -10.33 11.17
N HIS A 111 -18.28 -11.36 10.57
CA HIS A 111 -18.54 -12.67 11.18
C HIS A 111 -17.73 -13.86 10.61
N SER A 112 -16.55 -13.65 9.99
CA SER A 112 -15.75 -14.77 9.50
C SER A 112 -15.08 -15.56 10.63
N ALA A 113 -15.23 -16.90 10.65
CA ALA A 113 -14.60 -17.80 11.62
C ALA A 113 -13.04 -17.75 11.63
N HIS A 114 -12.42 -17.21 10.57
CA HIS A 114 -10.97 -16.93 10.52
C HIS A 114 -10.52 -15.78 11.45
N ARG A 115 -11.42 -15.14 12.19
CA ARG A 115 -11.08 -14.18 13.26
C ARG A 115 -10.37 -14.82 14.46
N SER A 116 -10.30 -16.15 14.59
CA SER A 116 -9.84 -16.82 15.82
C SER A 116 -8.36 -16.58 16.18
N SER A 117 -7.56 -15.95 15.32
CA SER A 117 -6.16 -15.60 15.63
C SER A 117 -5.92 -14.11 15.89
N PHE A 118 -6.92 -13.23 15.63
CA PHE A 118 -6.80 -11.77 15.80
C PHE A 118 -8.08 -11.12 16.36
N SER A 119 -8.85 -11.85 17.18
CA SER A 119 -10.02 -11.30 17.85
C SER A 119 -9.66 -10.72 19.21
N PHE A 120 -9.42 -9.41 19.29
CA PHE A 120 -9.80 -8.61 20.45
C PHE A 120 -10.35 -7.26 19.97
N ASP A 121 -11.69 -7.20 19.95
CA ASP A 121 -12.57 -6.06 19.64
C ASP A 121 -12.55 -5.43 18.23
N SER A 122 -13.72 -4.92 17.87
CA SER A 122 -14.16 -4.44 16.55
C SER A 122 -13.49 -3.16 16.03
N MET A 123 -12.28 -2.85 16.47
CA MET A 123 -11.61 -1.58 16.18
C MET A 123 -10.47 -1.74 15.15
N PRO A 124 -10.30 -0.78 14.22
CA PRO A 124 -9.16 -0.79 13.30
C PRO A 124 -7.84 -0.69 14.09
N GLN A 125 -6.95 -1.67 13.89
CA GLN A 125 -5.61 -1.69 14.46
C GLN A 125 -4.58 -1.35 13.38
N ILE A 126 -3.60 -0.52 13.73
CA ILE A 126 -2.43 -0.22 12.89
C ILE A 126 -1.21 -0.84 13.57
N SER A 127 -0.50 -1.73 12.87
CA SER A 127 0.80 -2.24 13.31
C SER A 127 1.89 -1.60 12.45
N LEU A 128 2.82 -0.90 13.10
CA LEU A 128 4.00 -0.31 12.46
C LEU A 128 5.25 -1.01 12.99
N ASN A 129 6.04 -1.57 12.08
CA ASN A 129 7.33 -2.17 12.40
C ASN A 129 8.43 -1.30 11.79
N VAL A 130 9.31 -0.75 12.62
CA VAL A 130 10.41 0.11 12.18
C VAL A 130 11.74 -0.58 12.47
N ARG A 131 12.54 -0.79 11.42
CA ARG A 131 13.91 -1.27 11.55
C ARG A 131 14.84 -0.07 11.54
N LEU A 132 15.47 0.21 12.67
CA LEU A 132 16.49 1.25 12.79
C LEU A 132 17.82 0.69 12.28
N THR A 133 18.46 1.41 11.38
CA THR A 133 19.78 1.05 10.82
C THR A 133 20.93 1.85 11.47
N ASP A 134 20.59 2.90 12.21
CA ASP A 134 21.51 3.77 12.93
C ASP A 134 21.37 3.51 14.43
N GLU A 135 22.48 3.60 15.16
CA GLU A 135 22.51 3.47 16.62
C GLU A 135 22.13 4.76 17.34
N ASN A 136 22.24 5.92 16.68
CA ASN A 136 21.86 7.22 17.23
C ASN A 136 20.37 7.51 17.03
N VAL A 137 19.53 6.79 17.77
CA VAL A 137 18.08 7.00 17.76
C VAL A 137 17.76 8.26 18.57
N ASP A 138 17.17 9.27 17.92
CA ASP A 138 16.68 10.48 18.58
C ASP A 138 15.42 10.18 19.40
N ILE A 139 15.63 9.75 20.65
CA ILE A 139 14.56 9.37 21.59
C ILE A 139 13.57 10.52 21.82
N ASP A 140 14.01 11.78 21.79
CA ASP A 140 13.15 12.93 22.06
C ASP A 140 12.15 13.13 20.92
N SER A 141 12.61 13.02 19.67
CA SER A 141 11.74 13.05 18.49
C SER A 141 10.74 11.89 18.46
N TRP A 142 11.17 10.69 18.86
CA TRP A 142 10.28 9.53 18.96
C TRP A 142 9.22 9.69 20.05
N ASN A 143 9.59 10.24 21.21
CA ASN A 143 8.65 10.55 22.28
C ASN A 143 7.62 11.59 21.84
N GLU A 144 8.06 12.64 21.15
CA GLU A 144 7.14 13.65 20.64
C GLU A 144 6.18 13.06 19.60
N TRP A 145 6.69 12.21 18.70
CA TRP A 145 5.83 11.51 17.74
C TRP A 145 4.79 10.60 18.41
N LEU A 146 5.16 9.89 19.49
CA LEU A 146 4.22 9.09 20.28
C LEU A 146 3.16 9.96 20.98
N ARG A 147 3.48 11.18 21.38
CA ARG A 147 2.49 12.14 21.94
C ARG A 147 1.49 12.65 20.89
N LEU A 148 1.85 12.62 19.61
CA LEU A 148 0.95 12.99 18.50
C LEU A 148 -0.05 11.88 18.15
N ILE A 149 -0.03 10.74 18.85
CA ILE A 149 -1.02 9.69 18.65
C ILE A 149 -2.42 10.28 18.92
N PRO A 150 -3.37 10.15 17.98
CA PRO A 150 -4.71 10.71 18.16
C PRO A 150 -5.40 10.19 19.42
N GLU A 151 -6.18 11.04 20.09
CA GLU A 151 -6.97 10.66 21.28
C GLU A 151 -7.97 9.52 21.02
N THR A 152 -8.27 9.23 19.75
CA THR A 152 -9.12 8.10 19.34
C THR A 152 -8.41 6.74 19.46
N ALA A 153 -7.09 6.72 19.67
CA ALA A 153 -6.34 5.50 19.92
C ALA A 153 -6.63 5.00 21.35
N ARG A 154 -7.24 3.81 21.45
CA ARG A 154 -7.57 3.21 22.75
C ARG A 154 -6.40 2.54 23.45
N ASP A 155 -5.47 1.96 22.70
CA ASP A 155 -4.32 1.24 23.24
C ASP A 155 -3.12 1.48 22.33
N VAL A 156 -1.96 1.73 22.94
CA VAL A 156 -0.67 1.90 22.26
C VAL A 156 0.29 0.94 22.93
N ARG A 157 0.71 -0.09 22.17
CA ARG A 157 1.71 -1.05 22.61
C ARG A 157 3.00 -0.80 21.86
N VAL A 158 4.07 -0.58 22.61
CA VAL A 158 5.43 -0.50 22.08
C VAL A 158 6.14 -1.77 22.48
N ASP A 159 6.22 -2.71 21.54
CA ASP A 159 7.00 -3.93 21.75
C ASP A 159 8.49 -3.59 21.57
N GLY A 160 9.32 -4.03 22.53
CA GLY A 160 10.75 -3.74 22.57
C GLY A 160 11.52 -4.26 21.35
N PRO A 161 12.83 -3.95 21.23
CA PRO A 161 13.62 -4.27 20.04
C PRO A 161 13.50 -5.75 19.68
N PHE A 162 13.15 -6.05 18.43
CA PHE A 162 13.09 -7.42 17.92
C PHE A 162 14.48 -8.05 18.03
N ARG A 163 14.71 -8.83 19.09
CA ARG A 163 15.91 -9.66 19.23
C ARG A 163 15.61 -10.98 18.55
N THR A 164 16.34 -11.30 17.49
CA THR A 164 16.24 -12.61 16.84
C THR A 164 16.46 -13.72 17.88
N PRO A 165 15.50 -14.64 18.08
CA PRO A 165 15.57 -15.63 19.16
C PRO A 165 16.60 -16.76 18.94
N PHE A 166 17.38 -16.71 17.86
CA PHE A 166 18.34 -17.77 17.53
C PHE A 166 19.70 -17.16 17.19
N ARG A 167 20.72 -17.53 17.97
CA ARG A 167 22.14 -17.46 17.62
C ARG A 167 22.64 -18.88 17.38
#